data_AF-A0A1V9XFB6-F1
#
_entry.id   AF-A0A1V9XFB6-F1
#
_cell.length_a   1.000
_cell.length_b   1.000
_cell.length_c   1.000
_cell.angle_alpha   90.00
_cell.angle_beta   90.00
_cell.angle_gamma   90.00
#
_symmetry.space_group_name_H-M   'P 1'
#
loop_
_entity.id
_entity.type
_entity.pdbx_description
1 polymer ?
#
loop_
_entity_poly.entity_id
_entity_poly.type
_entity_poly.pdbx_seq_one_letter_code
_entity_poly.pdbx_strand_id
1 'polypeptide(L)' 'FCDFLETHYLEEQVKAIKELSDYLTNIIRVGNGMGEFIFDKELSDD' A
#
# COMPACT_ATOMS: atom_id res chain seq x y z
N PHE A 1 -25.97 7.08 -10.34
CA PHE A 1 -24.79 6.64 -11.11
C PHE A 1 -23.51 7.10 -10.44
N CYS A 2 -23.39 8.38 -10.03
CA CYS A 2 -22.26 8.86 -9.23
C CYS A 2 -22.08 8.08 -7.92
N ASP A 3 -23.13 7.92 -7.12
CA ASP A 3 -23.06 7.22 -5.82
C ASP A 3 -22.59 5.75 -5.95
N PHE A 4 -22.94 5.09 -7.06
CA PHE A 4 -22.50 3.72 -7.36
C PHE A 4 -20.99 3.68 -7.63
N LEU A 5 -20.49 4.60 -8.45
CA LEU A 5 -19.05 4.67 -8.74
C LEU A 5 -18.25 5.09 -7.51
N GLU A 6 -18.79 6.01 -6.72
CA GLU A 6 -18.15 6.52 -5.51
C GLU A 6 -17.97 5.42 -4.46
N THR A 7 -19.07 4.72 -4.15
CA THR A 7 -19.09 3.69 -3.09
C THR A 7 -18.35 2.42 -3.49
N HIS A 8 -18.42 2.00 -4.74
CA HIS A 8 -17.88 0.70 -5.17
C HIS A 8 -16.51 0.76 -5.83
N TYR A 9 -16.02 1.94 -6.20
CA TYR A 9 -14.74 2.04 -6.90
C TYR A 9 -13.88 3.16 -6.37
N LEU A 10 -14.40 4.40 -6.29
CA LEU A 10 -13.54 5.55 -5.97
C LEU A 10 -13.02 5.49 -4.53
N GLU A 11 -13.85 5.09 -3.57
CA GLU A 11 -13.39 4.95 -2.17
C GLU A 11 -12.34 3.84 -2.01
N GLU A 12 -12.55 2.70 -2.67
CA GLU A 12 -11.59 1.59 -2.67
C GLU A 12 -10.26 2.00 -3.30
N GLN A 13 -10.30 2.74 -4.41
CA GLN A 13 -9.10 3.20 -5.11
C GLN A 13 -8.30 4.22 -4.29
N VAL A 14 -8.97 5.12 -3.54
CA VAL A 14 -8.27 6.05 -2.65
C VAL A 14 -7.54 5.28 -1.54
N LYS A 15 -8.15 4.22 -0.99
CA LYS A 15 -7.52 3.36 0.02
C LYS A 15 -6.32 2.60 -0.56
N ALA A 16 -6.47 1.99 -1.74
CA ALA A 16 -5.41 1.25 -2.41
C ALA A 16 -4.21 2.14 -2.75
N ILE A 17 -4.44 3.36 -3.25
CA ILE A 17 -3.35 4.32 -3.53
C ILE A 17 -2.59 4.68 -2.25
N LYS A 18 -3.30 4.86 -1.13
CA LYS A 18 -2.67 5.17 0.15
C LYS A 18 -1.81 4.01 0.64
N GLU A 19 -2.34 2.80 0.62
CA GLU A 19 -1.62 1.59 1.02
C GLU A 19 -0.32 1.41 0.22
N LEU A 20 -0.37 1.55 -1.11
CA LEU A 20 0.81 1.53 -1.96
C LEU A 20 1.82 2.65 -1.63
N SER A 21 1.32 3.84 -1.28
CA SER A 21 2.18 4.98 -0.89
C SER A 21 2.87 4.73 0.46
N ASP A 22 2.18 4.08 1.40
CA ASP A 22 2.72 3.71 2.70
C ASP A 22 3.81 2.63 2.53
N TYR A 23 3.58 1.61 1.68
CA TYR A 23 4.59 0.63 1.31
C TYR A 23 5.83 1.25 0.69
N LEU A 24 5.66 2.15 -0.30
CA LEU A 24 6.78 2.84 -0.92
C LEU A 24 7.62 3.64 0.09
N THR A 25 6.95 4.36 0.99
CA THR A 25 7.61 5.14 2.04
C THR A 25 8.38 4.24 3.00
N ASN A 26 7.82 3.09 3.35
CA ASN A 26 8.48 2.11 4.22
C ASN A 26 9.72 1.49 3.55
N ILE A 27 9.63 1.08 2.28
CA ILE A 27 10.76 0.55 1.50
C ILE A 27 11.91 1.56 1.44
N ILE A 28 11.60 2.83 1.13
CA ILE A 28 12.61 3.91 1.10
C ILE A 28 13.25 4.10 2.49
N ARG A 29 12.47 4.01 3.56
CA ARG A 29 12.94 4.21 4.94
C ARG A 29 13.86 3.08 5.42
N VAL A 30 13.54 1.83 5.10
CA VAL A 30 14.35 0.67 5.53
C VAL A 30 15.63 0.52 4.69
N GLY A 31 15.62 1.05 3.47
CA GLY A 31 16.75 0.99 2.55
C GLY A 31 17.02 -0.42 2.00
N ASN A 32 17.98 -0.50 1.10
CA ASN A 32 18.22 -1.70 0.30
C ASN A 32 18.79 -2.87 1.12
N GLY A 33 18.60 -4.10 0.61
CA GLY A 33 19.22 -5.30 1.16
C GLY A 33 18.46 -5.85 2.37
N MET A 34 19.02 -5.68 3.58
CA MET A 34 18.39 -6.26 4.78
C MET A 34 17.07 -5.59 5.14
N GLY A 35 16.93 -4.29 4.85
CA GLY A 35 15.67 -3.56 5.03
C GLY A 35 14.55 -4.09 4.14
N GLU A 36 14.83 -4.22 2.84
CA GLU A 36 13.90 -4.84 1.86
C GLU A 36 13.50 -6.27 2.26
N PHE A 37 14.45 -7.11 2.70
CA PHE A 37 14.15 -8.47 3.13
C PHE A 37 13.20 -8.53 4.34
N ILE A 38 13.40 -7.64 5.32
CA ILE A 38 12.52 -7.55 6.49
C ILE A 38 11.14 -7.05 6.07
N PHE A 39 11.09 -6.01 5.23
CA PHE A 39 9.83 -5.47 4.72
C PHE A 39 9.02 -6.51 3.92
N ASP A 40 9.67 -7.28 3.04
CA ASP A 40 9.04 -8.37 2.27
C ASP A 40 8.47 -9.46 3.17
N LYS A 41 9.20 -9.80 4.24
CA LYS A 41 8.74 -10.76 5.24
C LYS A 41 7.52 -10.25 6.01
N GLU A 42 7.57 -9.01 6.50
CA GLU A 42 6.43 -8.38 7.19
C GLU A 42 5.20 -8.32 6.29
N LEU A 43 5.37 -7.97 5.02
CA LEU A 43 4.28 -7.94 4.03
C LEU A 43 3.67 -9.33 3.75
N SER A 44 4.47 -10.39 3.86
CA SER A 44 4.01 -11.77 3.64
C SER A 44 3.32 -12.38 4.86
N ASP A 45 3.56 -11.81 6.04
CA ASP A 45 2.98 -12.25 7.31
C ASP A 45 1.63 -11.55 7.63
N ASP A 46 1.33 -10.41 6.98
CA ASP A 46 0.02 -9.72 6.96
C ASP A 46 -1.04 -10.44 6.10
#